data_AF-A0A0E0NVJ0-F1
#
_entry.id   AF-A0A0E0NVJ0-F1
#
_cell.length_a   1.000
_cell.length_b   1.000
_cell.length_c   1.000
_cell.angle_alpha   90.00
_cell.angle_beta   90.00
_cell.angle_gamma   90.00
#
_symmetry.space_group_name_H-M   'P 1'
#
loop_
_entity.id
_entity.type
_entity.pdbx_description
1 polymer ?
#
loop_
_entity_poly.entity_id
_entity_poly.type
_entity_poly.pdbx_seq_one_letter_code
_entity_poly.pdbx_strand_id
1 'polypeptide(L)'
;MALQGMEQEAAGQPPASAAFPSSAEAAAAAASPTSGGKRIVLRIRLPPAWMPEEDACLARLAAENGFRHWRRVAEGMAAARSGRRPRRSPGQCRDRWRDHLARDVYHRPFTADDDAELARLLLKRDGDGERSWKDISRAAYCRTSRGMRRRWGELRDSDAFLRKLWCPPPPPMQPSC
;
A
#
# COMPACT_ATOMS: atom_id res chain seq x y z
N MET A 1 9.08 -62.91 -5.51
CA MET A 1 8.86 -63.81 -4.35
C MET A 1 7.50 -63.48 -3.79
N ALA A 2 6.51 -64.34 -4.06
CA ALA A 2 5.17 -64.23 -3.50
C ALA A 2 5.20 -64.76 -2.06
N LEU A 3 4.59 -64.04 -1.13
CA LEU A 3 4.01 -64.65 0.05
C LEU A 3 2.57 -64.14 0.18
N GLN A 4 1.67 -65.08 -0.09
CA GLN A 4 0.23 -65.10 0.19
C GLN A 4 -0.05 -65.12 1.70
N GLY A 5 -1.27 -64.71 2.05
CA GLY A 5 -1.97 -65.08 3.30
C GLY A 5 -2.56 -63.84 3.98
N MET A 6 -3.84 -63.47 3.75
CA MET A 6 -5.04 -64.01 4.43
C MET A 6 -4.96 -63.68 5.94
N GLU A 7 -5.84 -62.88 6.53
CA GLU A 7 -7.27 -63.16 6.68
C GLU A 7 -8.16 -61.90 6.65
N GLN A 8 -9.43 -62.17 6.33
CA GLN A 8 -10.57 -61.24 6.26
C GLN A 8 -11.39 -61.22 7.57
N GLU A 9 -12.39 -60.33 7.56
CA GLU A 9 -13.72 -60.42 8.21
C GLU A 9 -13.93 -59.49 9.41
N ALA A 10 -15.11 -58.92 9.68
CA ALA A 10 -16.15 -58.22 8.90
C ALA A 10 -17.07 -57.56 9.95
N ALA A 11 -17.82 -56.54 9.51
CA ALA A 11 -19.16 -56.14 9.98
C ALA A 11 -19.38 -55.77 11.46
N GLY A 12 -19.95 -54.58 11.69
CA GLY A 12 -20.57 -54.26 12.97
C GLY A 12 -20.98 -52.80 13.20
N GLN A 13 -21.95 -52.31 12.44
CA GLN A 13 -22.85 -51.21 12.86
C GLN A 13 -24.15 -51.89 13.34
N PRO A 14 -24.97 -51.38 14.31
CA PRO A 14 -25.48 -49.99 14.47
C PRO A 14 -25.77 -49.67 15.99
N PRO A 15 -26.79 -48.91 16.46
CA PRO A 15 -27.68 -47.90 15.87
C PRO A 15 -27.80 -46.56 16.69
N ALA A 16 -28.66 -45.68 16.18
CA ALA A 16 -29.05 -44.38 16.70
C ALA A 16 -30.00 -44.41 17.94
N SER A 17 -30.15 -43.22 18.56
CA SER A 17 -31.35 -42.65 19.19
C SER A 17 -31.38 -42.49 20.72
N ALA A 18 -31.39 -41.22 21.17
CA ALA A 18 -32.17 -40.64 22.29
C ALA A 18 -31.79 -39.13 22.37
N ALA A 19 -32.57 -38.17 21.87
CA ALA A 19 -33.85 -37.63 22.36
C ALA A 19 -33.78 -36.93 23.76
N PHE A 20 -33.62 -35.59 23.72
CA PHE A 20 -34.34 -34.46 24.38
C PHE A 20 -34.76 -34.53 25.88
N PRO A 21 -34.79 -33.39 26.64
CA PRO A 21 -35.64 -32.18 26.40
C PRO A 21 -34.87 -30.83 26.55
N SER A 22 -35.20 -29.69 25.93
CA SER A 22 -36.43 -28.93 25.60
C SER A 22 -37.06 -28.12 26.75
N SER A 23 -37.25 -26.82 26.46
CA SER A 23 -38.07 -25.78 27.14
C SER A 23 -37.54 -25.16 28.44
N ALA A 24 -37.59 -23.85 28.67
CA ALA A 24 -38.26 -22.75 27.97
C ALA A 24 -37.69 -21.36 28.35
N GLU A 25 -37.81 -20.40 27.41
CA GLU A 25 -38.23 -18.97 27.50
C GLU A 25 -38.27 -18.24 28.87
N ALA A 26 -38.08 -16.92 29.00
CA ALA A 26 -38.47 -15.83 28.11
C ALA A 26 -37.75 -14.49 28.42
N ALA A 27 -37.71 -13.64 27.37
CA ALA A 27 -37.97 -12.19 27.33
C ALA A 27 -37.40 -11.22 28.41
N ALA A 28 -36.68 -10.19 27.95
CA ALA A 28 -37.20 -8.82 27.96
C ALA A 28 -36.22 -7.83 27.29
N ALA A 29 -36.80 -6.88 26.56
CA ALA A 29 -36.17 -5.86 25.77
C ALA A 29 -35.43 -4.79 26.60
N ALA A 30 -34.33 -4.27 26.07
CA ALA A 30 -33.83 -2.94 26.40
C ALA A 30 -33.15 -2.31 25.17
N ALA A 31 -33.91 -1.40 24.57
CA ALA A 31 -33.62 -0.38 23.57
C ALA A 31 -32.15 -0.14 23.14
N SER A 32 -31.92 -0.36 21.84
CA SER A 32 -30.78 0.18 21.09
C SER A 32 -30.93 1.70 20.87
N PRO A 33 -29.93 2.55 21.16
CA PRO A 33 -29.93 3.91 20.67
C PRO A 33 -29.58 3.91 19.17
N THR A 34 -30.59 3.98 18.32
CA THR A 34 -30.47 4.28 16.89
C THR A 34 -30.06 5.74 16.70
N SER A 35 -28.77 6.03 16.88
CA SER A 35 -28.18 7.26 16.34
C SER A 35 -28.08 7.09 14.83
N GLY A 36 -29.16 7.44 14.13
CA GLY A 36 -29.26 7.50 12.68
C GLY A 36 -28.40 8.64 12.11
N GLY A 37 -27.09 8.55 12.30
CA GLY A 37 -26.12 9.32 11.54
C GLY A 37 -26.27 8.92 10.08
N LYS A 38 -26.83 9.81 9.25
CA LYS A 38 -26.88 9.66 7.80
C LYS A 38 -25.46 9.30 7.33
N ARG A 39 -25.23 8.04 6.95
CA ARG A 39 -23.96 7.63 6.35
C ARG A 39 -23.81 8.44 5.08
N ILE A 40 -22.98 9.48 5.11
CA ILE A 40 -22.63 10.25 3.92
C ILE A 40 -21.80 9.31 3.06
N VAL A 41 -22.46 8.61 2.14
CA VAL A 41 -21.79 7.82 1.10
C VAL A 41 -21.19 8.82 0.13
N LEU A 42 -19.95 9.25 0.41
CA LEU A 42 -19.16 10.01 -0.55
C LEU A 42 -18.97 9.11 -1.78
N ARG A 43 -19.63 9.47 -2.87
CA ARG A 43 -19.32 8.90 -4.19
C ARG A 43 -17.97 9.47 -4.62
N ILE A 44 -16.89 8.90 -4.09
CA ILE A 44 -15.53 9.24 -4.47
C ILE A 44 -15.37 8.85 -5.93
N ARG A 45 -15.41 9.84 -6.83
CA ARG A 45 -15.01 9.65 -8.22
C ARG A 45 -13.49 9.50 -8.21
N LEU A 46 -13.01 8.25 -8.29
CA LEU A 46 -11.57 8.03 -8.41
C LEU A 46 -11.06 8.78 -9.63
N PRO A 47 -9.94 9.51 -9.52
CA PRO A 47 -9.36 10.18 -10.66
C PRO A 47 -9.05 9.14 -11.74
N PRO A 48 -9.28 9.49 -13.01
CA PRO A 48 -9.06 8.58 -14.13
C PRO A 48 -7.62 8.07 -14.13
N ALA A 49 -7.47 6.74 -14.09
CA ALA A 49 -6.19 6.07 -14.18
C ALA A 49 -5.45 6.51 -15.44
N TRP A 50 -4.14 6.70 -15.34
CA TRP A 50 -3.28 6.98 -16.48
C TRP A 50 -3.06 5.69 -17.26
N MET A 51 -3.31 5.74 -18.56
CA MET A 51 -3.08 4.62 -19.45
C MET A 51 -1.68 4.68 -20.08
N PRO A 52 -1.09 3.53 -20.46
CA PRO A 52 0.22 3.50 -21.09
C PRO A 52 0.25 4.28 -22.42
N GLU A 53 -0.85 4.33 -23.17
CA GLU A 53 -0.93 5.14 -24.39
C GLU A 53 -0.87 6.64 -24.08
N GLU A 54 -1.50 7.07 -22.97
CA GLU A 54 -1.43 8.45 -22.50
C GLU A 54 -0.02 8.79 -22.00
N ASP A 55 0.64 7.87 -21.31
CA ASP A 55 2.02 8.04 -20.84
C ASP A 55 3.01 8.12 -22.02
N ALA A 56 2.84 7.31 -23.06
CA ALA A 56 3.65 7.38 -24.27
C ALA A 56 3.48 8.72 -25.00
N CYS A 57 2.23 9.21 -25.12
CA CYS A 57 1.95 10.53 -25.69
C CYS A 57 2.55 11.65 -24.84
N LEU A 58 2.40 11.56 -23.51
CA LEU A 58 2.99 12.50 -22.56
C LEU A 58 4.52 12.55 -22.70
N ALA A 59 5.17 11.40 -22.84
CA ALA A 59 6.62 11.32 -22.99
C ALA A 59 7.12 11.99 -24.27
N ARG A 60 6.45 11.72 -25.39
CA ARG A 60 6.78 12.35 -26.68
C ARG A 60 6.63 13.87 -26.62
N LEU A 61 5.46 14.34 -26.18
CA LEU A 61 5.19 15.77 -26.08
C LEU A 61 6.10 16.47 -25.08
N ALA A 62 6.44 15.81 -23.97
CA ALA A 62 7.37 16.36 -22.99
C ALA A 62 8.79 16.49 -23.56
N ALA A 63 9.25 15.53 -24.36
CA ALA A 63 10.52 15.60 -25.08
C ALA A 63 10.53 16.74 -26.11
N GLU A 64 9.47 16.87 -26.91
CA GLU A 64 9.32 17.93 -27.92
C GLU A 64 9.28 19.34 -27.30
N ASN A 65 8.71 19.47 -26.10
CA ASN A 65 8.55 20.76 -25.40
C ASN A 65 9.65 21.03 -24.34
N GLY A 66 10.70 20.20 -24.28
CA GLY A 66 11.85 20.36 -23.40
C GLY A 66 11.53 20.24 -21.90
N PHE A 67 10.51 19.46 -21.52
CA PHE A 67 10.12 19.15 -20.12
C PHE A 67 9.81 20.36 -19.21
N ARG A 68 9.59 21.55 -19.78
CA ARG A 68 9.31 22.79 -19.03
C ARG A 68 7.92 23.35 -19.33
N HIS A 69 7.39 23.12 -20.51
CA HIS A 69 6.18 23.78 -21.02
C HIS A 69 4.93 22.89 -20.89
N TRP A 70 4.56 22.54 -19.66
CA TRP A 70 3.46 21.60 -19.38
C TRP A 70 2.08 22.04 -19.88
N ARG A 71 1.87 23.35 -20.10
CA ARG A 71 0.63 23.86 -20.72
C ARG A 71 0.49 23.36 -22.17
N ARG A 72 1.53 23.52 -22.99
CA ARG A 72 1.56 23.04 -24.38
C ARG A 72 1.46 21.52 -24.44
N VAL A 73 2.11 20.82 -23.52
CA VAL A 73 2.02 19.36 -23.40
C VAL A 73 0.57 18.93 -23.12
N ALA A 74 -0.13 19.59 -22.19
CA ALA A 74 -1.52 19.27 -21.89
C ALA A 74 -2.47 19.60 -23.05
N GLU A 75 -2.21 20.67 -23.79
CA GLU A 75 -2.95 21.01 -25.02
C GLU A 75 -2.76 19.95 -26.10
N GLY A 76 -1.51 19.52 -26.34
CA GLY A 76 -1.19 18.43 -27.26
C GLY A 76 -1.83 17.10 -26.86
N MET A 77 -1.79 16.75 -25.56
CA MET A 77 -2.49 15.59 -25.01
C MET A 77 -4.00 15.68 -25.19
N ALA A 78 -4.58 16.88 -25.04
CA ALA A 78 -6.00 17.10 -25.23
C ALA A 78 -6.40 17.05 -26.72
N ALA A 79 -5.51 17.41 -27.64
CA ALA A 79 -5.70 17.34 -29.09
C ALA A 79 -5.53 15.92 -29.64
N ALA A 80 -4.56 15.16 -29.12
CA ALA A 80 -4.31 13.76 -29.50
C ALA A 80 -5.39 12.77 -29.03
N ARG A 81 -6.42 13.22 -28.30
CA ARG A 81 -7.54 12.37 -27.85
C ARG A 81 -8.42 11.94 -29.02
N SER A 82 -8.40 10.65 -29.34
CA SER A 82 -9.55 9.99 -29.98
C SER A 82 -10.45 9.36 -28.90
N GLY A 83 -11.50 10.06 -28.44
CA GLY A 83 -12.58 9.44 -27.66
C GLY A 83 -12.98 10.10 -26.32
N ARG A 84 -13.81 9.38 -25.55
CA ARG A 84 -14.46 9.81 -24.30
C ARG A 84 -13.53 9.74 -23.08
N ARG A 85 -12.32 10.29 -23.17
CA ARG A 85 -11.35 10.36 -22.06
C ARG A 85 -11.35 11.76 -21.42
N PRO A 86 -11.22 11.84 -20.08
CA PRO A 86 -11.19 13.11 -19.36
C PRO A 86 -9.94 13.93 -19.72
N ARG A 87 -10.11 15.25 -19.82
CA ARG A 87 -9.02 16.19 -20.08
C ARG A 87 -8.02 16.16 -18.92
N ARG A 88 -6.74 15.90 -19.22
CA ARG A 88 -5.65 16.02 -18.26
C ARG A 88 -5.26 17.49 -18.10
N SER A 89 -5.06 17.94 -16.87
CA SER A 89 -4.57 19.29 -16.61
C SER A 89 -3.05 19.38 -16.75
N PRO A 90 -2.48 20.57 -17.03
CA PRO A 90 -1.02 20.76 -17.06
C PRO A 90 -0.31 20.31 -15.78
N GLY A 91 -0.94 20.52 -14.62
CA GLY A 91 -0.43 20.07 -13.34
C GLY A 91 -0.39 18.54 -13.23
N GLN A 92 -1.44 17.87 -13.70
CA GLN A 92 -1.49 16.40 -13.74
C GLN A 92 -0.41 15.82 -14.66
N CYS A 93 -0.20 16.41 -15.85
CA CYS A 93 0.84 16.00 -16.78
C CYS A 93 2.25 16.13 -16.15
N ARG A 94 2.53 17.27 -15.52
CA ARG A 94 3.80 17.49 -14.82
C ARG A 94 4.02 16.49 -13.68
N ASP A 95 3.01 16.29 -12.83
CA ASP A 95 3.13 15.37 -11.69
C ASP A 95 3.30 13.94 -12.18
N ARG A 96 2.55 13.53 -13.21
CA ARG A 96 2.72 12.21 -13.84
C ARG A 96 4.14 12.02 -14.37
N TRP A 97 4.68 13.03 -15.06
CA TRP A 97 6.06 12.98 -15.54
C TRP A 97 7.07 12.84 -14.41
N ARG A 98 7.05 13.76 -13.44
CA ARG A 98 8.01 13.77 -12.33
C ARG A 98 7.94 12.51 -11.48
N ASP A 99 6.74 12.00 -11.24
CA ASP A 99 6.54 10.92 -10.28
C ASP A 99 6.67 9.53 -10.95
N HIS A 100 6.48 9.42 -12.27
CA HIS A 100 6.36 8.12 -12.96
C HIS A 100 7.10 7.96 -14.30
N LEU A 101 7.45 9.01 -15.05
CA LEU A 101 8.05 8.87 -16.39
C LEU A 101 9.48 9.43 -16.50
N ALA A 102 9.87 10.32 -15.60
CA ALA A 102 11.22 10.88 -15.64
C ALA A 102 12.25 9.75 -15.46
N ARG A 103 13.29 9.77 -16.30
CA ARG A 103 14.36 8.74 -16.32
C ARG A 103 15.06 8.56 -14.97
N ASP A 104 15.04 9.60 -14.16
CA ASP A 104 15.64 9.60 -12.82
C ASP A 104 14.79 8.83 -11.80
N VAL A 105 13.57 8.42 -12.14
CA VAL A 105 12.69 7.67 -11.23
C VAL A 105 12.97 6.17 -11.33
N TYR A 106 13.51 5.61 -10.25
CA TYR A 106 13.73 4.17 -10.13
C TYR A 106 12.43 3.43 -9.74
N HIS A 107 11.95 2.51 -10.59
CA HIS A 107 10.65 1.82 -10.44
C HIS A 107 10.75 0.39 -9.86
N ARG A 108 11.78 0.09 -9.05
CA ARG A 108 11.89 -1.21 -8.37
C ARG A 108 11.01 -1.27 -7.11
N PRO A 109 10.46 -2.44 -6.73
CA PRO A 109 9.80 -2.62 -5.44
C PRO A 109 10.71 -2.22 -4.27
N PHE A 110 10.13 -1.71 -3.18
CA PHE A 110 10.88 -1.44 -1.96
C PHE A 110 11.37 -2.76 -1.35
N THR A 111 12.65 -2.79 -1.01
CA THR A 111 13.28 -3.91 -0.32
C THR A 111 13.58 -3.54 1.13
N ALA A 112 13.79 -4.54 1.99
CA ALA A 112 14.07 -4.30 3.40
C ALA A 112 15.31 -3.41 3.62
N ASP A 113 16.31 -3.49 2.74
CA ASP A 113 17.49 -2.63 2.77
C ASP A 113 17.15 -1.17 2.42
N ASP A 114 16.24 -0.96 1.45
CA ASP A 114 15.74 0.38 1.13
C ASP A 114 15.02 0.99 2.34
N ASP A 115 14.25 0.19 3.06
CA ASP A 115 13.49 0.61 4.24
C ASP A 115 14.40 0.95 5.42
N ALA A 116 15.47 0.17 5.62
CA ALA A 116 16.48 0.43 6.63
C ALA A 116 17.24 1.73 6.35
N GLU A 117 17.61 1.98 5.08
CA GLU A 117 18.28 3.21 4.68
C GLU A 117 17.35 4.43 4.80
N LEU A 118 16.08 4.30 4.40
CA LEU A 118 15.06 5.33 4.57
C LEU A 118 14.88 5.70 6.05
N ALA A 119 14.77 4.69 6.93
CA ALA A 119 14.69 4.91 8.36
C ALA A 119 15.94 5.59 8.90
N ARG A 120 17.14 5.14 8.50
CA ARG A 120 18.41 5.74 8.92
C ARG A 120 18.49 7.22 8.53
N LEU A 121 18.10 7.58 7.31
CA LEU A 121 18.13 8.97 6.84
C LEU A 121 17.12 9.87 7.57
N LEU A 122 15.95 9.33 7.94
CA LEU A 122 14.93 10.06 8.71
C LEU A 122 15.27 10.18 10.19
N LEU A 123 15.88 9.15 10.78
CA LEU A 123 16.24 9.07 12.19
C LEU A 123 17.56 9.73 12.54
N LYS A 124 18.47 9.84 11.56
CA LYS A 124 19.66 10.65 11.75
C LYS A 124 19.22 12.07 12.10
N ARG A 125 19.65 12.53 13.26
CA ARG A 125 19.32 13.84 13.81
C ARG A 125 20.52 14.75 13.56
N ASP A 126 20.73 15.12 12.30
CA ASP A 126 21.78 16.07 11.94
C ASP A 126 21.18 17.48 11.94
N GLY A 127 21.18 18.15 13.10
CA GLY A 127 20.73 19.54 13.25
C GLY A 127 19.22 19.73 13.41
N ASP A 128 18.82 20.91 13.89
CA ASP A 128 17.50 21.28 14.44
C ASP A 128 16.31 21.30 13.45
N GLY A 129 16.33 20.49 12.38
CA GLY A 129 15.30 20.49 11.35
C GLY A 129 14.86 19.10 10.88
N GLU A 130 13.57 18.95 10.57
CA GLU A 130 13.05 17.79 9.84
C GLU A 130 13.67 17.76 8.43
N ARG A 131 14.30 16.64 8.07
CA ARG A 131 14.93 16.49 6.76
C ARG A 131 13.85 16.51 5.68
N SER A 132 14.03 17.35 4.65
CA SER A 132 13.09 17.43 3.55
C SER A 132 13.05 16.11 2.77
N TRP A 133 11.84 15.65 2.42
CA TRP A 133 11.65 14.47 1.55
C TRP A 133 12.40 14.57 0.22
N LYS A 134 12.72 15.78 -0.25
CA LYS A 134 13.55 15.99 -1.43
C LYS A 134 15.01 15.60 -1.20
N ASP A 135 15.55 15.92 -0.03
CA ASP A 135 16.95 15.62 0.30
C ASP A 135 17.10 14.13 0.61
N ILE A 136 16.13 13.56 1.33
CA ILE A 136 16.05 12.11 1.57
C ILE A 136 15.97 11.36 0.24
N SER A 137 15.13 11.81 -0.69
CA SER A 137 14.97 11.12 -1.97
C SER A 137 16.19 11.25 -2.89
N ARG A 138 16.99 12.32 -2.74
CA ARG A 138 18.30 12.45 -3.39
C ARG A 138 19.37 11.57 -2.75
N ALA A 139 19.34 11.43 -1.42
CA ALA A 139 20.28 10.59 -0.68
C ALA A 139 19.98 9.09 -0.85
N ALA A 140 18.70 8.70 -0.87
CA ALA A 140 18.26 7.33 -1.07
C ALA A 140 17.93 7.07 -2.55
N TYR A 141 18.91 6.57 -3.29
CA TYR A 141 18.74 5.90 -4.60
C TYR A 141 17.92 6.68 -5.66
N CYS A 142 17.88 8.02 -5.58
CA CYS A 142 17.18 8.90 -6.53
C CYS A 142 15.70 8.57 -6.76
N ARG A 143 14.96 8.02 -5.79
CA ARG A 143 13.50 7.82 -5.96
C ARG A 143 12.72 9.13 -5.85
N THR A 144 11.41 9.10 -6.11
CA THR A 144 10.56 10.29 -5.95
C THR A 144 10.26 10.54 -4.47
N SER A 145 10.27 11.80 -4.05
CA SER A 145 9.93 12.21 -2.68
C SER A 145 8.53 11.72 -2.26
N ARG A 146 7.62 11.61 -3.24
CA ARG A 146 6.26 11.09 -3.06
C ARG A 146 6.24 9.59 -2.76
N GLY A 147 7.06 8.82 -3.47
CA GLY A 147 7.26 7.39 -3.22
C GLY A 147 7.86 7.14 -1.83
N MET A 148 8.88 7.91 -1.44
CA MET A 148 9.52 7.79 -0.12
C MET A 148 8.56 8.08 1.03
N ARG A 149 7.79 9.18 0.94
CA ARG A 149 6.77 9.50 1.95
C ARG A 149 5.71 8.41 2.08
N ARG A 150 5.24 7.89 0.93
CA ARG A 150 4.25 6.81 0.93
C ARG A 150 4.82 5.56 1.61
N ARG A 151 6.03 5.14 1.26
CA ARG A 151 6.67 3.98 1.86
C ARG A 151 6.85 4.17 3.37
N TRP A 152 7.29 5.34 3.81
CA TRP A 152 7.38 5.65 5.23
C TRP A 152 6.04 5.56 5.95
N GLY A 153 4.93 5.95 5.32
CA GLY A 153 3.58 5.71 5.84
C GLY A 153 3.29 4.22 6.02
N GLU A 154 3.49 3.43 4.96
CA GLU A 154 3.29 1.96 4.99
C GLU A 154 4.16 1.28 6.07
N LEU A 155 5.38 1.77 6.26
CA LEU A 155 6.32 1.28 7.27
C LEU A 155 5.90 1.68 8.69
N ARG A 156 5.42 2.90 8.89
CA ARG A 156 4.91 3.37 10.18
C ARG A 156 3.63 2.67 10.60
N ASP A 157 2.80 2.27 9.65
CA ASP A 157 1.60 1.50 9.94
C ASP A 157 1.92 0.02 10.28
N SER A 158 3.15 -0.44 9.99
CA SER A 158 3.62 -1.79 10.33
C SER A 158 4.22 -1.86 11.74
N ASP A 159 3.48 -2.46 12.67
CA ASP A 159 3.91 -2.68 14.07
C ASP A 159 5.26 -3.41 14.18
N ALA A 160 5.51 -4.39 13.30
CA ALA A 160 6.76 -5.14 13.27
C ALA A 160 7.98 -4.26 12.97
N PHE A 161 7.82 -3.26 12.08
CA PHE A 161 8.89 -2.35 11.71
C PHE A 161 9.18 -1.34 12.82
N LEU A 162 8.13 -0.78 13.43
CA LEU A 162 8.27 0.12 14.58
C LEU A 162 8.94 -0.56 15.76
N ARG A 163 8.58 -1.81 16.07
CA ARG A 163 9.26 -2.61 17.10
C ARG A 163 10.74 -2.78 16.80
N LYS A 164 11.11 -3.09 15.54
CA LYS A 164 12.52 -3.22 15.15
C LYS A 164 13.32 -1.91 15.28
N LEU A 165 12.67 -0.76 15.06
CA LEU A 165 13.34 0.55 15.10
C LEU A 165 13.41 1.17 16.49
N TRP A 166 12.42 0.89 17.35
CA TRP A 166 12.27 1.52 18.66
C TRP A 166 12.38 0.56 19.84
N CYS A 167 12.70 -0.73 19.63
CA CYS A 167 13.10 -1.59 20.74
C CYS A 167 14.47 -1.12 21.27
N PRO A 168 14.52 -0.53 22.48
CA PRO A 168 15.81 -0.23 23.08
C PRO A 168 16.59 -1.55 23.24
N PRO A 169 17.91 -1.57 22.98
CA PRO A 169 18.72 -2.75 23.25
C PRO A 169 18.51 -3.16 24.71
N PRO A 170 18.39 -4.47 25.02
CA PRO A 170 18.28 -4.90 26.41
C PRO A 170 19.47 -4.32 27.18
N PRO A 171 19.25 -3.76 28.38
CA PRO A 171 20.35 -3.22 29.17
C PRO A 171 21.40 -4.33 29.35
N PRO A 172 22.71 -3.99 29.25
CA PRO A 172 23.74 -4.99 29.44
C PRO A 172 23.51 -5.67 30.79
N MET A 173 23.34 -6.99 30.77
CA MET A 173 23.17 -7.79 31.98
C MET A 173 24.42 -7.57 32.83
N GLN A 174 24.27 -6.80 33.91
CA GLN A 174 25.30 -6.62 34.91
C GLN A 174 25.52 -7.99 35.58
N PRO A 175 26.76 -8.50 35.68
CA PRO A 175 27.01 -9.73 36.42
C PRO A 175 26.60 -9.53 37.88
N SER A 176 25.78 -10.44 38.40
CA SER A 176 25.40 -10.43 39.82
C SER A 176 26.66 -10.67 40.65
N CYS A 177 26.99 -9.72 41.52
CA CYS A 177 27.96 -9.92 42.60
C CYS A 177 27.42 -10.92 43.63
#